data_AF-E4N7Q5-F1
#
_entry.id   AF-E4N7Q5-F1
#
_cell.length_a   1.000
_cell.length_b   1.000
_cell.length_c   1.000
_cell.angle_alpha   90.00
_cell.angle_beta   90.00
_cell.angle_gamma   90.00
#
_symmetry.space_group_name_H-M   'P 1'
#
loop_
_entity.id
_entity.type
_entity.pdbx_description
1 polymer ?
#
loop_
_entity_poly.entity_id
_entity_poly.type
_entity_poly.pdbx_seq_one_letter_code
_entity_poly.pdbx_strand_id
1 'polypeptide(L)'
;MRPPVADVGEHDALIDRTALAGPGHPLLAVTTLRPEDCAEPAWYEQETAYGTEFRAPAAAVEEINANLSIGNLGFEEFAAAAHRDPEGRYRPGA
;
A
#
# COMPACT_ATOMS: atom_id res chain seq x y z
N MET A 1 -7.52 -23.04 1.40
CA MET A 1 -6.89 -22.72 0.10
C MET A 1 -6.67 -21.22 0.05
N ARG A 2 -5.42 -20.75 0.07
CA ARG A 2 -5.09 -19.35 -0.30
C ARG A 2 -5.05 -19.29 -1.83
N PRO A 3 -5.62 -18.27 -2.48
CA PRO A 3 -5.45 -18.08 -3.91
C PRO A 3 -3.97 -17.80 -4.23
N PRO A 4 -3.51 -18.12 -5.45
CA PRO A 4 -2.15 -17.81 -5.87
C PRO A 4 -2.03 -16.29 -6.01
N VAL A 5 -1.15 -15.68 -5.21
CA VAL A 5 -0.67 -14.32 -5.48
C VAL A 5 0.49 -14.50 -6.44
N ALA A 6 0.39 -13.92 -7.62
CA ALA A 6 1.49 -13.90 -8.59
C ALA A 6 2.60 -12.99 -8.03
N ASP A 7 3.83 -13.50 -8.01
CA ASP A 7 5.04 -12.77 -7.64
C ASP A 7 5.73 -12.33 -8.94
N VAL A 8 5.93 -11.02 -9.16
CA VAL A 8 7.13 -10.38 -9.76
C VAL A 8 7.02 -8.84 -9.58
N GLY A 9 7.58 -8.27 -8.50
CA GLY A 9 8.02 -6.86 -8.38
C GLY A 9 6.99 -5.71 -8.46
N GLU A 10 7.18 -4.70 -7.61
CA GLU A 10 6.46 -3.40 -7.55
C GLU A 10 4.99 -3.45 -7.07
N HIS A 11 4.82 -3.15 -5.79
CA HIS A 11 3.60 -2.71 -5.08
C HIS A 11 2.24 -3.10 -5.68
N ASP A 12 1.74 -4.26 -5.26
CA ASP A 12 0.45 -4.80 -5.68
C ASP A 12 -0.76 -4.13 -4.98
N ALA A 13 -1.84 -3.93 -5.75
CA ALA A 13 -3.16 -3.59 -5.23
C ALA A 13 -4.12 -4.78 -5.37
N LEU A 14 -4.80 -5.15 -4.27
CA LEU A 14 -5.79 -6.22 -4.23
C LEU A 14 -7.23 -5.67 -4.31
N ILE A 15 -8.04 -6.32 -5.15
CA ILE A 15 -9.49 -6.10 -5.23
C ILE A 15 -10.20 -7.10 -4.31
N ASP A 16 -10.90 -6.61 -3.29
CA ASP A 16 -11.74 -7.42 -2.40
C ASP A 16 -13.22 -6.98 -2.44
N ARG A 17 -14.06 -7.59 -1.61
CA ARG A 17 -15.49 -7.20 -1.52
C ARG A 17 -15.66 -5.72 -1.14
N THR A 18 -14.76 -5.16 -0.34
CA THR A 18 -14.77 -3.74 0.05
C THR A 18 -14.50 -2.83 -1.16
N ALA A 19 -13.54 -3.19 -2.00
CA ALA A 19 -13.26 -2.50 -3.26
C ALA A 19 -14.47 -2.53 -4.21
N LEU A 20 -15.24 -3.61 -4.23
CA LEU A 20 -16.39 -3.76 -5.14
C LEU A 20 -17.66 -3.05 -4.64
N ALA A 21 -17.87 -2.97 -3.33
CA ALA A 21 -19.12 -2.48 -2.75
C ALA A 21 -19.01 -1.10 -2.08
N GLY A 22 -17.78 -0.64 -1.79
CA GLY A 22 -17.53 0.62 -1.09
C GLY A 22 -17.58 1.84 -2.02
N PRO A 23 -18.06 3.00 -1.53
CA PRO A 23 -17.98 4.24 -2.29
C PRO A 23 -16.52 4.58 -2.59
N GLY A 24 -16.22 4.92 -3.84
CA GLY A 24 -14.88 5.23 -4.32
C GLY A 24 -13.99 4.03 -4.63
N HIS A 25 -14.55 2.80 -4.56
CA HIS A 25 -13.85 1.54 -4.86
C HIS A 25 -12.46 1.45 -4.21
N PRO A 26 -12.38 1.49 -2.87
CA PRO A 26 -11.10 1.52 -2.15
C PRO A 26 -10.36 0.17 -2.31
N LEU A 27 -9.29 0.18 -3.09
CA LEU A 27 -8.40 -0.95 -3.30
C LEU A 27 -7.49 -1.11 -2.09
N LEU A 28 -7.06 -2.34 -1.82
CA LEU A 28 -6.10 -2.63 -0.75
C LEU A 28 -4.69 -2.59 -1.34
N ALA A 29 -3.90 -1.58 -0.98
CA ALA A 29 -2.46 -1.56 -1.27
C ALA A 29 -1.74 -2.38 -0.20
N VAL A 30 -0.86 -3.29 -0.61
CA VAL A 30 -0.14 -4.19 0.29
C VAL A 30 1.34 -4.17 -0.05
N THR A 31 2.20 -4.03 0.95
CA THR A 31 3.63 -4.28 0.75
C THR A 31 3.92 -5.77 0.85
N THR A 32 4.67 -6.28 -0.12
CA THR A 32 5.19 -7.66 -0.11
C THR A 32 6.60 -7.74 0.47
N LEU A 33 7.14 -6.61 0.95
CA LEU A 33 8.43 -6.55 1.62
C LEU A 33 8.44 -7.48 2.83
N ARG A 34 9.46 -8.32 2.94
CA ARG A 34 9.67 -9.18 4.11
C ARG A 34 10.96 -8.78 4.83
N PRO A 35 11.09 -9.06 6.13
CA PRO A 35 12.29 -8.71 6.88
C PRO A 35 13.57 -9.28 6.27
N GLU A 36 13.50 -10.48 5.66
CA GLU A 36 14.63 -11.12 4.99
C GLU A 36 15.07 -10.43 3.68
N ASP A 37 14.21 -9.60 3.09
CA ASP A 37 14.51 -8.85 1.87
C ASP A 37 15.20 -7.50 2.18
N CYS A 38 15.21 -7.09 3.45
CA CYS A 38 15.81 -5.84 3.90
C CYS A 38 17.29 -5.99 4.23
N ALA A 39 18.11 -5.02 3.79
CA ALA A 39 19.53 -4.98 4.12
C ALA A 39 19.78 -4.87 5.65
N GLU A 40 18.88 -4.18 6.35
CA GLU A 40 18.92 -4.00 7.80
C GLU A 40 17.51 -4.11 8.39
N PRO A 41 17.34 -4.71 9.59
CA PRO A 41 16.03 -4.85 10.23
C PRO A 41 15.30 -3.52 10.44
N ALA A 42 16.06 -2.44 10.71
CA ALA A 42 15.51 -1.09 10.90
C ALA A 42 14.77 -0.57 9.65
N TRP A 43 15.15 -1.02 8.45
CA TRP A 43 14.46 -0.62 7.22
C TRP A 43 13.08 -1.27 7.12
N TYR A 44 12.97 -2.56 7.45
CA TYR A 44 11.67 -3.22 7.52
C TYR A 44 10.74 -2.54 8.54
N GLU A 45 11.28 -2.22 9.73
CA GLU A 45 10.53 -1.53 10.78
C GLU A 45 10.04 -0.14 10.32
N GLN A 46 10.86 0.59 9.56
CA GLN A 46 10.49 1.87 8.97
C GLN A 46 9.38 1.73 7.93
N GLU A 47 9.56 0.85 6.94
CA GLU A 47 8.62 0.62 5.84
C GLU A 47 7.23 0.15 6.33
N THR A 48 7.21 -0.57 7.47
CA THR A 48 5.99 -1.16 8.04
C THR A 48 5.49 -0.47 9.31
N ALA A 49 6.04 0.71 9.65
CA ALA A 49 5.71 1.43 10.88
C ALA A 49 4.21 1.75 11.02
N TYR A 50 3.52 1.93 9.89
CA TYR A 50 2.08 2.21 9.83
C TYR A 50 1.24 1.01 9.37
N GLY A 51 1.83 -0.19 9.38
CA GLY A 51 1.24 -1.43 8.90
C GLY A 51 1.72 -1.82 7.51
N THR A 52 1.35 -3.02 7.09
CA THR A 52 1.73 -3.61 5.79
C THR A 52 0.67 -3.41 4.71
N GLU A 53 -0.44 -2.76 5.05
CA GLU A 53 -1.57 -2.57 4.15
C GLU A 53 -2.31 -1.26 4.46
N PHE A 54 -2.87 -0.65 3.43
CA PHE A 54 -3.79 0.48 3.57
C PHE A 54 -4.79 0.51 2.41
N ARG A 55 -5.85 1.31 2.55
CA ARG A 55 -6.87 1.48 1.51
C ARG A 55 -6.58 2.73 0.69
N ALA A 56 -6.67 2.63 -0.63
CA ALA A 56 -6.55 3.75 -1.54
C ALA A 56 -7.68 3.73 -2.58
N PRO A 57 -8.22 4.88 -3.00
CA PRO A 57 -9.15 4.90 -4.13
C PRO A 57 -8.43 4.39 -5.39
N ALA A 58 -9.15 3.69 -6.27
CA ALA A 58 -8.57 3.19 -7.52
C ALA A 58 -7.87 4.28 -8.35
N ALA A 59 -8.35 5.52 -8.28
CA ALA A 59 -7.76 6.68 -8.95
C ALA A 59 -6.38 7.10 -8.41
N ALA A 60 -6.01 6.69 -7.19
CA ALA A 60 -4.71 7.02 -6.59
C ALA A 60 -3.62 5.95 -6.85
N VAL A 61 -3.98 4.79 -7.42
CA VAL A 61 -3.02 3.69 -7.59
C VAL A 61 -1.88 4.07 -8.53
N GLU A 62 -2.16 4.81 -9.60
CA GLU A 62 -1.12 5.26 -10.53
C GLU A 62 -0.10 6.17 -9.83
N GLU A 63 -0.56 7.12 -9.00
CA GLU A 63 0.30 8.03 -8.25
C GLU A 63 1.16 7.27 -7.23
N ILE A 64 0.55 6.36 -6.47
CA ILE A 64 1.24 5.54 -5.48
C ILE A 64 2.34 4.72 -6.18
N ASN A 65 1.98 4.01 -7.25
CA ASN A 65 2.93 3.20 -8.00
C ASN A 65 4.07 4.06 -8.56
N ALA A 66 3.75 5.18 -9.21
CA ALA A 66 4.77 6.07 -9.80
C ALA A 66 5.76 6.59 -8.76
N ASN A 67 5.29 7.00 -7.59
CA ASN A 67 6.16 7.48 -6.50
C ASN A 67 7.10 6.39 -5.98
N LEU A 68 6.59 5.17 -5.84
CA LEU A 68 7.34 4.04 -5.33
C LEU A 68 8.39 3.55 -6.36
N SER A 69 8.02 3.49 -7.65
CA SER A 69 8.92 3.10 -8.74
C SER A 69 10.11 4.05 -8.89
N ILE A 70 9.91 5.36 -8.65
CA ILE A 70 10.97 6.37 -8.77
C ILE A 70 11.66 6.68 -7.43
N GLY A 71 11.21 6.06 -6.32
CA GLY A 71 11.72 6.32 -4.98
C GLY A 71 11.48 7.76 -4.49
N ASN A 72 10.41 8.41 -4.95
CA ASN A 72 10.06 9.76 -4.48
C ASN A 72 9.36 9.74 -3.12
N LEU A 73 8.47 8.76 -2.91
CA LEU A 73 7.88 8.46 -1.60
C LEU A 73 7.91 6.95 -1.37
N GLY A 74 8.10 6.55 -0.12
CA GLY A 74 8.07 5.15 0.33
C GLY A 74 6.65 4.66 0.70
N PHE A 75 6.50 3.36 0.91
CA PHE A 75 5.20 2.76 1.24
C PHE A 75 4.68 3.25 2.60
N GLU A 76 5.59 3.44 3.55
CA GLU A 76 5.32 3.96 4.89
C GLU A 76 4.74 5.37 4.86
N GLU A 77 5.10 6.20 3.88
CA GLU A 77 4.59 7.57 3.78
C GLU A 77 3.12 7.58 3.34
N PHE A 78 2.75 6.71 2.40
CA PHE A 78 1.35 6.50 2.01
C PHE A 78 0.54 5.84 3.12
N ALA A 79 1.11 4.83 3.78
CA ALA A 79 0.49 4.18 4.93
C ALA A 79 0.30 5.17 6.10
N ALA A 80 1.26 6.06 6.36
CA ALA A 80 1.14 7.13 7.34
C ALA A 80 0.02 8.11 6.99
N ALA A 81 -0.09 8.50 5.72
CA ALA A 81 -1.16 9.37 5.25
C ALA A 81 -2.54 8.70 5.43
N ALA A 82 -2.66 7.42 5.07
CA ALA A 82 -3.89 6.66 5.29
C ALA A 82 -4.21 6.47 6.79
N HIS A 83 -3.19 6.29 7.64
CA HIS A 83 -3.35 6.16 9.09
C HIS A 83 -3.87 7.44 9.75
N ARG A 84 -3.56 8.62 9.18
CA ARG A 84 -4.08 9.91 9.66
C ARG A 84 -5.53 10.16 9.24
N ASP A 85 -6.03 9.46 8.23
CA ASP A 85 -7.41 9.59 7.77
C ASP A 85 -8.37 8.79 8.66
N PRO A 86 -9.51 9.38 9.12
CA PRO A 86 -10.46 8.68 9.99
C PRO A 86 -11.10 7.43 9.36
N GLU A 87 -11.10 7.31 8.03
CA GLU A 87 -11.60 6.13 7.33
C GLU A 87 -10.48 5.12 7.02
N GLY A 88 -9.23 5.40 7.44
CA GLY A 88 -8.06 4.57 7.17
C GLY A 88 -7.68 4.54 5.68
N ARG A 89 -7.97 5.63 4.95
CA ARG A 89 -7.79 5.70 3.50
C ARG A 89 -6.77 6.74 3.10
N TYR A 90 -5.91 6.39 2.17
CA TYR A 90 -5.11 7.36 1.46
C TYR A 90 -6.01 8.29 0.64
N ARG A 91 -5.74 9.60 0.70
CA ARG A 91 -6.44 10.63 -0.06
C ARG A 91 -5.42 11.44 -0.86
N PRO A 92 -5.41 11.37 -2.19
CA PRO A 92 -4.51 12.17 -3.01
C PRO A 92 -4.85 13.65 -2.88
N GLY A 93 -3.82 14.50 -2.74
CA GLY A 93 -3.96 15.96 -2.71
C GLY A 93 -4.45 16.58 -1.39
N ALA A 94 -4.36 15.86 -0.27
CA ALA A 94 -4.50 16.44 1.08
C ALA A 94 -3.22 17.15 1.54
#